data_AF-A0A957TDH9-F1
#
_entry.id   AF-A0A957TDH9-F1
#
_cell.length_a   1.000
_cell.length_b   1.000
_cell.length_c   1.000
_cell.angle_alpha   90.00
_cell.angle_beta   90.00
_cell.angle_gamma   90.00
#
_symmetry.space_group_name_H-M   'P 1'
#
loop_
_entity.id
_entity.type
_entity.pdbx_description
1 polymer ?
#
loop_
_entity_poly.entity_id
_entity_poly.type
_entity_poly.pdbx_seq_one_letter_code
_entity_poly.pdbx_strand_id
1 'polypeptide(L)' 'MRKLIVAEFITLDGVIQAPGGADEDTDGGFIHGGWTRPYWHDEIGAHFFQAMTEADTLLLGRKTWQGHG' A
#
# COMPACT_ATOMS: atom_id res chain seq x y z
N MET A 1 24.61 10.19 0.79
CA MET A 1 24.06 8.96 1.40
C MET A 1 22.65 8.78 0.85
N ARG A 2 22.27 7.56 0.44
CA ARG A 2 20.88 7.28 0.00
C ARG A 2 19.95 7.24 1.23
N LYS A 3 18.70 7.64 1.05
CA LYS A 3 17.67 7.56 2.09
C LYS A 3 16.94 6.23 1.97
N LEU A 4 16.60 5.63 3.10
CA LEU A 4 15.61 4.54 3.16
C LEU A 4 14.27 5.18 3.51
N ILE A 5 13.28 5.00 2.64
CA ILE A 5 11.94 5.60 2.78
C ILE A 5 10.94 4.45 2.88
N VAL A 6 10.00 4.58 3.82
CA VAL A 6 8.82 3.71 3.93
C VAL A 6 7.60 4.55 3.57
N ALA A 7 6.80 4.08 2.62
CA ALA A 7 5.54 4.68 2.22
C ALA A 7 4.46 3.58 2.20
N GLU A 8 3.42 3.74 3.01
CA GLU A 8 2.37 2.74 3.19
C GLU A 8 1.03 3.38 3.57
N PHE A 9 -0.06 2.67 3.30
CA PHE A 9 -1.36 2.94 3.91
C PHE A 9 -1.47 2.11 5.19
N ILE A 10 -1.89 2.74 6.29
CA ILE A 10 -2.11 2.07 7.56
C ILE A 10 -3.37 2.61 8.24
N THR A 11 -4.17 1.72 8.85
CA THR A 11 -5.29 2.12 9.70
C THR A 11 -4.80 2.64 11.05
N LEU A 12 -5.69 3.30 11.81
CA LEU A 12 -5.34 3.80 13.15
C LEU A 12 -4.93 2.69 14.13
N ASP A 13 -5.49 1.49 13.98
CA ASP A 13 -5.18 0.30 14.76
C ASP A 13 -4.07 -0.58 14.16
N GLY A 14 -3.40 -0.11 13.10
CA GLY A 14 -2.16 -0.70 12.61
C GLY A 14 -2.29 -1.74 11.50
N VAL A 15 -3.43 -1.80 10.79
CA VAL A 15 -3.66 -2.72 9.68
C VAL A 15 -3.12 -2.13 8.38
N ILE A 16 -2.28 -2.90 7.69
CA ILE A 16 -1.73 -2.56 6.35
C ILE A 16 -2.35 -3.44 5.26
N GLN A 17 -2.80 -4.66 5.60
CA GLN A 17 -3.29 -5.67 4.66
C GLN A 17 -4.47 -5.16 3.82
N ALA A 18 -4.45 -5.48 2.52
CA ALA A 18 -5.53 -5.25 1.56
C ALA A 18 -6.07 -3.79 1.48
N PRO A 19 -5.22 -2.76 1.33
CA PRO A 19 -5.67 -1.37 1.34
C PRO A 19 -6.52 -0.99 0.11
N GLY A 20 -6.24 -1.54 -1.07
CA GLY A 20 -6.84 -1.10 -2.34
C GLY A 20 -8.03 -1.93 -2.82
N GLY A 21 -7.87 -3.24 -2.91
CA GLY A 21 -8.87 -4.17 -3.46
C GLY A 21 -9.64 -4.94 -2.39
N ALA A 22 -10.94 -5.18 -2.63
CA ALA A 22 -11.73 -6.07 -1.75
C ALA A 22 -11.16 -7.51 -1.73
N ASP A 23 -10.62 -7.96 -2.85
CA ASP A 23 -9.99 -9.27 -3.01
C ASP A 23 -8.44 -9.23 -2.90
N GLU A 24 -7.87 -8.08 -2.54
CA GLU A 24 -6.43 -7.96 -2.29
C GLU A 24 -6.07 -8.70 -0.99
N ASP A 25 -4.99 -9.48 -1.00
CA ASP A 25 -4.43 -10.20 0.18
C ASP A 25 -5.49 -10.66 1.20
N THR A 26 -6.30 -11.66 0.85
CA THR A 26 -7.36 -12.22 1.73
C THR A 26 -6.84 -13.29 2.71
N ASP A 27 -5.51 -13.42 2.81
CA ASP A 27 -4.85 -14.41 3.66
C ASP A 27 -5.31 -14.31 5.13
N GLY A 28 -5.40 -15.46 5.79
CA GLY A 28 -5.89 -15.54 7.17
C GLY A 28 -7.39 -15.30 7.32
N GLY A 29 -8.15 -15.24 6.22
CA GLY A 29 -9.58 -14.94 6.25
C GLY A 29 -9.86 -13.45 6.47
N PHE A 30 -8.97 -12.57 6.01
CA PHE A 30 -9.16 -11.13 6.12
C PHE A 30 -10.31 -10.67 5.23
N ILE A 31 -11.32 -10.02 5.82
CA ILE A 31 -12.58 -9.64 5.15
C ILE A 31 -12.75 -8.13 4.94
N HIS A 32 -11.74 -7.32 5.31
CA HIS A 32 -11.82 -5.86 5.29
C HIS A 32 -11.03 -5.24 4.13
N GLY A 33 -10.88 -5.96 3.02
CA GLY A 33 -10.15 -5.47 1.85
C GLY A 33 -10.77 -4.21 1.23
N GLY A 34 -9.91 -3.38 0.63
CA GLY A 34 -10.30 -2.13 -0.03
C GLY A 34 -10.70 -1.02 0.94
N TRP A 35 -10.22 -1.10 2.18
CA TRP A 35 -10.59 -0.17 3.25
C TRP A 35 -10.16 1.28 2.99
N THR A 36 -9.25 1.56 2.05
CA THR A 36 -8.89 2.95 1.69
C THR A 36 -9.98 3.64 0.86
N ARG A 37 -10.82 2.88 0.14
CA ARG A 37 -11.78 3.44 -0.84
C ARG A 37 -12.73 4.51 -0.28
N PRO A 38 -13.31 4.36 0.93
CA PRO A 38 -14.18 5.40 1.49
C PRO A 38 -13.46 6.70 1.84
N TYR A 39 -12.13 6.67 1.96
CA TYR A 39 -11.30 7.82 2.37
C TYR A 39 -10.49 8.40 1.21
N TRP A 40 -10.53 7.78 0.03
CA TRP A 40 -9.68 8.15 -1.09
C TRP A 40 -10.04 9.53 -1.66
N HIS A 41 -9.01 10.31 -1.98
CA HIS A 41 -9.14 11.57 -2.72
C HIS A 41 -7.87 11.84 -3.53
N ASP A 42 -7.95 12.78 -4.48
CA ASP A 42 -6.90 13.00 -5.49
C ASP A 42 -5.52 13.32 -4.88
N GLU A 43 -5.47 14.06 -3.76
CA GLU A 43 -4.22 14.39 -3.08
C GLU A 43 -3.50 13.15 -2.52
N ILE A 44 -4.24 12.14 -2.04
CA ILE A 44 -3.65 10.87 -1.59
C ILE A 44 -2.99 10.17 -2.79
N GLY A 45 -3.70 10.11 -3.92
CA GLY A 45 -3.18 9.54 -5.16
C GLY A 45 -1.92 10.27 -5.63
N ALA A 46 -1.96 11.60 -5.67
CA ALA A 46 -0.82 12.43 -6.07
C ALA A 46 0.41 12.17 -5.19
N HIS A 47 0.24 12.11 -3.86
CA HIS A 47 1.33 11.82 -2.94
C HIS A 47 1.91 10.41 -3.14
N PHE A 48 1.04 9.40 -3.28
CA PHE A 48 1.46 8.03 -3.54
C PHE A 48 2.27 7.91 -4.84
N PHE A 49 1.76 8.49 -5.94
CA PHE A 49 2.46 8.48 -7.21
C PHE A 49 3.80 9.23 -7.15
N GLN A 50 3.86 10.35 -6.43
CA GLN A 50 5.10 11.09 -6.23
C GLN A 50 6.14 10.23 -5.49
N ALA A 51 5.75 9.62 -4.37
CA ALA A 51 6.65 8.75 -3.58
C ALA A 51 7.20 7.57 -4.41
N MET A 52 6.34 6.95 -5.22
CA MET A 52 6.74 5.86 -6.11
C MET A 52 7.66 6.34 -7.25
N THR A 53 7.44 7.55 -7.78
CA THR A 53 8.24 8.11 -8.88
C THR A 53 9.62 8.59 -8.43
N GLU A 54 9.73 9.10 -7.19
CA GLU A 54 11.00 9.53 -6.61
C GLU A 54 11.91 8.35 -6.20
N ALA A 55 11.34 7.15 -6.04
CA ALA A 55 12.10 5.95 -5.73
C ALA A 55 12.82 5.39 -6.97
N ASP A 56 14.15 5.24 -6.89
CA ASP A 56 14.97 4.61 -7.92
C ASP A 56 15.02 3.07 -7.76
N THR A 57 14.61 2.54 -6.61
CA THR A 57 14.61 1.11 -6.28
C THR A 57 13.53 0.80 -5.25
N LEU A 58 12.86 -0.34 -5.42
CA LEU A 58 11.87 -0.86 -4.46
C LEU A 58 12.43 -2.08 -3.72
N LEU A 59 12.24 -2.10 -2.41
CA LEU A 59 12.47 -3.29 -1.57
C LEU A 59 11.12 -3.81 -1.11
N LEU A 60 10.69 -4.93 -1.69
CA LEU A 60 9.36 -5.50 -1.43
C LEU A 60 9.47 -6.88 -0.80
N GLY A 61 8.55 -7.17 0.12
CA GLY A 61 8.34 -8.53 0.59
C GLY A 61 7.74 -9.42 -0.52
N ARG A 62 7.92 -10.74 -0.41
CA ARG A 62 7.45 -11.70 -1.42
C ARG A 62 5.97 -11.54 -1.79
N LYS A 63 5.09 -11.35 -0.80
CA LYS A 63 3.64 -11.20 -1.04
C LYS A 63 3.32 -9.96 -1.86
N THR A 64 3.83 -8.80 -1.44
CA THR A 64 3.66 -7.53 -2.16
C THR A 64 4.22 -7.61 -3.57
N TRP A 65 5.38 -8.25 -3.76
CA TRP A 65 5.94 -8.51 -5.09
C TRP A 65 5.02 -9.38 -5.95
N GLN A 66 4.46 -10.47 -5.41
CA GLN A 66 3.56 -11.34 -6.18
C GLN A 66 2.22 -10.69 -6.53
N GLY A 67 1.74 -9.75 -5.70
CA GLY A 67 0.49 -9.03 -5.94
C GLY A 67 0.61 -7.88 -6.95
N HIS A 68 1.80 -7.29 -7.11
CA HIS A 68 1.99 -6.04 -7.87
C HIS A 68 3.18 -6.01 -8.86
N GLY A 69 4.09 -6.99 -8.80
CA GLY A 69 5.26 -7.09 -9.69
C GLY A 69 4.97 -7.93 -10.92
#